data_AF-A0A357CID9-F1
#
_entry.id   AF-A0A357CID9-F1
#
_cell.length_a   1.000
_cell.length_b   1.000
_cell.length_c   1.000
_cell.angle_alpha   90.00
_cell.angle_beta   90.00
_cell.angle_gamma   90.00
#
_symmetry.space_group_name_H-M   'P 1'
#
loop_
_entity.id
_entity.type
_entity.pdbx_description
1 polymer ?
#
loop_
_entity_poly.entity_id
_entity_poly.type
_entity_poly.pdbx_seq_one_letter_code
_entity_poly.pdbx_strand_id
1 'polypeptide(L)'
;NEAGSCNLSIAKAIAFDPYAENTDTGSFILIDRFTNATVAAGMIEFGLRRATNIQWQELFIDKTARAGLKEQKPCVLWFTGLSGAGKSTIANTLEKRLHAMGRHTYMLDGDNIRHGLNKDLGFTDVDRVENIRRVAETAKLFVDAGLIVMVSFISPFRSERRMARDLFDDGEFIEVFVDTPIEVCEARDPKGLYRKARAGLITNFTGIDSLYEPPEAAELKIDTSEATAEALAEAVLKELRRRHVV
;
A
#
# COMPACT_ATOMS: atom_id res chain seq x y z
N ASN A 1 -10.84 -13.71 -29.85
CA ASN A 1 -10.45 -12.30 -29.59
C ASN A 1 -11.72 -11.49 -29.40
N GLU A 2 -11.91 -10.98 -28.20
CA GLU A 2 -12.96 -10.01 -27.89
C GLU A 2 -12.37 -8.61 -28.06
N ALA A 3 -13.18 -7.68 -28.57
CA ALA A 3 -12.78 -6.29 -28.73
C ALA A 3 -13.63 -5.42 -27.79
N GLY A 4 -12.98 -4.45 -27.14
CA GLY A 4 -13.64 -3.53 -26.23
C GLY A 4 -12.79 -2.29 -25.97
N SER A 5 -13.44 -1.24 -25.46
CA SER A 5 -12.77 -0.01 -25.04
C SER A 5 -12.38 -0.11 -23.57
N CYS A 6 -11.15 0.26 -23.23
CA CYS A 6 -10.66 0.31 -21.86
C CYS A 6 -9.71 1.49 -21.67
N ASN A 7 -9.56 1.93 -20.41
CA ASN A 7 -8.61 2.97 -20.05
C ASN A 7 -7.33 2.32 -19.51
N LEU A 8 -6.19 2.65 -20.11
CA LEU A 8 -4.88 2.16 -19.67
C LEU A 8 -4.13 3.26 -18.93
N SER A 9 -3.49 2.89 -17.82
CA SER A 9 -2.55 3.76 -17.11
C SER A 9 -1.18 3.09 -17.04
N ILE A 10 -0.14 3.90 -17.12
CA ILE A 10 1.24 3.45 -17.26
C ILE A 10 2.10 4.08 -16.15
N ALA A 11 3.08 3.33 -15.66
CA ALA A 11 3.97 3.79 -14.59
C ALA A 11 5.02 4.81 -15.05
N LYS A 12 5.31 4.85 -16.36
CA LYS A 12 6.26 5.79 -16.98
C LYS A 12 5.58 6.49 -18.14
N ALA A 13 5.89 7.76 -18.34
CA ALA A 13 5.44 8.48 -19.51
C ALA A 13 5.96 7.81 -20.79
N ILE A 14 5.08 7.65 -21.78
CA ILE A 14 5.41 7.19 -23.13
C ILE A 14 4.90 8.22 -24.12
N ALA A 15 5.62 8.40 -25.22
CA ALA A 15 5.11 9.15 -26.36
C ALA A 15 4.06 8.28 -27.07
N PHE A 16 2.93 8.87 -27.41
CA PHE A 16 1.88 8.25 -28.21
C PHE A 16 1.12 9.31 -28.98
N ASP A 17 0.45 8.89 -30.04
CA ASP A 17 -0.50 9.70 -30.79
C ASP A 17 -1.85 8.95 -30.88
N PRO A 18 -2.97 9.63 -31.12
CA PRO A 18 -4.19 8.95 -31.53
C PRO A 18 -3.94 8.12 -32.79
N TYR A 19 -4.45 6.89 -32.85
CA TYR A 19 -4.29 5.99 -33.99
C TYR A 19 -4.82 6.61 -35.29
N ALA A 20 -5.86 7.43 -35.20
CA ALA A 20 -6.41 8.18 -36.32
C ALA A 20 -5.44 9.24 -36.90
N GLU A 21 -4.48 9.71 -36.10
CA GLU A 21 -3.48 10.71 -36.50
C GLU A 21 -2.16 10.06 -36.93
N ASN A 22 -1.69 9.05 -36.19
CA ASN A 22 -0.48 8.31 -36.50
C ASN A 22 -0.60 6.84 -36.07
N THR A 23 -0.58 5.93 -37.04
CA THR A 23 -0.77 4.50 -36.79
C THR A 23 0.44 3.84 -36.14
N ASP A 24 1.64 4.37 -36.34
CA ASP A 24 2.89 3.78 -35.85
C ASP A 24 3.04 3.97 -34.35
N THR A 25 2.64 5.13 -33.83
CA THR A 25 2.70 5.49 -32.41
C THR A 25 1.34 5.37 -31.71
N GLY A 26 0.26 5.24 -32.47
CA GLY A 26 -1.10 5.03 -31.95
C GLY A 26 -1.52 3.57 -31.84
N SER A 27 -0.66 2.62 -32.23
CA SER A 27 -0.88 1.19 -32.00
C SER A 27 0.08 0.65 -30.95
N PHE A 28 -0.35 -0.35 -30.18
CA PHE A 28 0.48 -0.97 -29.16
C PHE A 28 0.17 -2.45 -28.99
N ILE A 29 1.13 -3.16 -28.40
CA ILE A 29 0.95 -4.50 -27.86
C ILE A 29 1.27 -4.50 -26.36
N LEU A 30 0.55 -5.31 -25.60
CA LEU A 30 0.87 -5.58 -24.21
C LEU A 30 1.61 -6.91 -24.13
N ILE A 31 2.79 -6.88 -23.51
CA ILE A 31 3.63 -8.06 -23.30
C ILE A 31 3.69 -8.34 -21.81
N ASP A 32 3.37 -9.57 -21.42
CA ASP A 32 3.64 -10.06 -20.07
C ASP A 32 5.16 -10.24 -19.90
N ARG A 33 5.73 -9.52 -18.93
CA ARG A 33 7.18 -9.52 -18.68
C ARG A 33 7.72 -10.82 -18.10
N PHE A 34 6.86 -11.68 -17.52
CA PHE A 34 7.31 -12.95 -16.95
C PHE A 34 7.36 -14.05 -18.01
N THR A 35 6.41 -14.04 -18.94
CA THR A 35 6.24 -15.10 -19.95
C THR A 35 6.70 -14.70 -21.35
N ASN A 36 6.92 -13.40 -21.61
CA ASN A 36 7.13 -12.79 -22.92
C ASN A 36 5.97 -13.01 -23.91
N ALA A 37 4.79 -13.43 -23.43
CA ALA A 37 3.62 -13.60 -24.27
C ALA A 37 2.98 -12.24 -24.59
N THR A 38 2.51 -12.07 -25.83
CA THR A 38 1.60 -10.97 -26.18
C THR A 38 0.22 -11.27 -25.61
N VAL A 39 -0.22 -10.44 -24.66
CA VAL A 39 -1.50 -10.62 -23.97
C VAL A 39 -2.62 -9.75 -24.56
N ALA A 40 -2.28 -8.67 -25.25
CA ALA A 40 -3.24 -7.84 -25.98
C ALA A 40 -2.57 -7.01 -27.08
N ALA A 41 -3.38 -6.49 -27.99
CA ALA A 41 -3.02 -5.43 -28.93
C ALA A 41 -4.14 -4.40 -28.96
N GLY A 42 -3.81 -3.14 -29.25
CA GLY A 42 -4.79 -2.07 -29.21
C GLY A 42 -4.42 -0.87 -30.05
N MET A 43 -5.41 0.00 -30.21
CA MET A 43 -5.31 1.30 -30.87
C MET A 43 -5.68 2.37 -29.84
N ILE A 44 -4.94 3.48 -29.83
CA ILE A 44 -5.16 4.59 -28.91
C ILE A 44 -6.17 5.54 -29.56
N GLU A 45 -7.34 5.69 -28.95
CA GLU A 45 -8.38 6.60 -29.45
C GLU A 45 -8.02 8.05 -29.12
N PHE A 46 -7.68 8.32 -27.86
CA PHE A 46 -7.20 9.62 -27.40
C PHE A 46 -6.48 9.50 -26.05
N GLY A 47 -5.64 10.48 -25.75
CA GLY A 47 -5.04 10.62 -24.43
C GLY A 47 -6.05 11.08 -23.39
N LEU A 48 -6.25 10.31 -22.33
CA LEU A 48 -6.93 10.78 -21.14
C LEU A 48 -6.03 11.78 -20.41
N ARG A 49 -6.16 13.06 -20.80
CA ARG A 49 -5.52 14.18 -20.12
C ARG A 49 -6.09 14.29 -18.71
N ARG A 50 -5.47 13.62 -17.73
CA ARG A 50 -5.57 14.05 -16.32
C ARG A 50 -5.10 15.50 -16.29
N ALA A 51 -5.94 16.38 -15.73
CA ALA A 51 -5.84 17.84 -15.76
C ALA A 51 -4.46 18.37 -16.22
N THR A 52 -4.33 18.64 -17.51
CA THR A 52 -3.08 19.11 -18.14
C THR A 52 -2.71 20.55 -17.74
N ASN A 53 -3.50 21.16 -16.86
CA ASN A 53 -3.24 22.46 -16.25
C ASN A 53 -2.96 22.34 -14.74
N ILE A 54 -2.38 21.22 -14.28
CA ILE A 54 -1.82 21.18 -12.92
C ILE A 54 -0.38 21.64 -13.01
N GLN A 55 -0.14 22.93 -12.78
CA GLN A 55 1.20 23.36 -12.37
C GLN A 55 1.40 22.92 -10.92
N TRP A 56 2.53 22.27 -10.64
CA TRP A 56 2.91 21.99 -9.26
C TRP A 56 3.12 23.34 -8.58
N GLN A 57 2.24 23.68 -7.63
CA GLN A 57 2.34 24.94 -6.92
C GLN A 57 3.44 24.78 -5.86
N GLU A 58 4.62 25.35 -6.10
CA GLU A 58 5.65 25.41 -5.07
C GLU A 58 5.10 26.13 -3.83
N LEU A 59 4.94 25.39 -2.74
CA LEU A 59 4.53 25.93 -1.47
C LEU A 59 5.76 26.48 -0.76
N PHE A 60 5.65 27.67 -0.19
CA PHE A 60 6.73 28.26 0.61
C PHE A 60 7.08 27.44 1.87
N ILE A 61 6.17 26.56 2.30
CA ILE A 61 6.36 25.66 3.44
C ILE A 61 6.46 24.22 2.92
N ASP A 62 7.66 23.67 2.97
CA ASP A 62 7.99 22.32 2.53
C ASP A 62 7.87 21.28 3.65
N LYS A 63 8.06 20.00 3.29
CA LYS A 63 8.09 18.86 4.21
C LYS A 63 9.08 19.09 5.36
N THR A 64 10.27 19.63 5.05
CA THR A 64 11.35 19.89 6.03
C THR A 64 10.90 20.87 7.10
N ALA A 65 10.28 22.00 6.71
CA ALA A 65 9.77 23.01 7.64
C ALA A 65 8.67 22.44 8.54
N ARG A 66 7.75 21.65 7.98
CA ARG A 66 6.66 21.01 8.75
C ARG A 66 7.18 19.95 9.73
N ALA A 67 8.15 19.15 9.30
CA ALA A 67 8.84 18.16 10.13
C ALA A 67 9.61 18.84 11.28
N GLY A 68 10.30 19.96 10.97
CA GLY A 68 11.04 20.75 11.95
C GLY A 68 10.16 21.29 13.07
N LEU A 69 8.96 21.80 12.75
CA LEU A 69 7.98 22.25 13.76
C LEU A 69 7.50 21.13 14.69
N LYS A 70 7.61 19.86 14.28
CA LYS A 70 7.18 18.69 15.04
C LYS A 70 8.34 17.98 15.73
N GLU A 71 9.57 18.45 15.54
CA GLU A 71 10.81 17.84 16.06
C GLU A 71 10.88 16.32 15.80
N GLN A 72 10.42 15.88 14.63
CA GLN A 72 10.40 14.46 14.23
C GLN A 72 10.71 14.30 12.74
N LYS A 73 11.21 13.13 12.36
CA LYS A 73 11.33 12.78 10.94
C LYS A 73 10.03 12.12 10.49
N PRO A 74 9.37 12.58 9.41
CA PRO A 74 8.21 11.89 8.88
C PRO A 74 8.62 10.58 8.22
N CYS A 75 7.76 9.57 8.33
CA CYS A 75 7.94 8.28 7.68
C CYS A 75 6.60 7.55 7.58
N VAL A 76 6.55 6.52 6.75
CA VAL A 76 5.45 5.55 6.71
C VAL A 76 5.92 4.19 7.20
N LEU A 77 5.26 3.69 8.23
CA LEU A 77 5.35 2.32 8.71
C LEU A 77 4.28 1.49 7.98
N TRP A 78 4.71 0.70 7.00
CA TRP A 78 3.83 -0.12 6.18
C TRP A 78 3.75 -1.55 6.72
N PHE A 79 2.72 -1.83 7.51
CA PHE A 79 2.49 -3.18 8.03
C PHE A 79 1.80 -4.04 6.96
N THR A 80 2.45 -5.15 6.59
CA THR A 80 1.92 -6.17 5.65
C THR A 80 1.93 -7.54 6.31
N GLY A 81 0.99 -8.40 5.93
CA GLY A 81 0.80 -9.73 6.53
C GLY A 81 -0.63 -10.24 6.38
N LEU A 82 -0.86 -11.51 6.69
CA LEU A 82 -2.17 -12.16 6.60
C LEU A 82 -3.25 -11.49 7.47
N SER A 83 -4.52 -11.69 7.14
CA SER A 83 -5.62 -11.33 8.04
C SER A 83 -5.43 -12.03 9.39
N GLY A 84 -5.75 -11.39 10.52
CA GLY A 84 -5.53 -12.01 11.84
C GLY A 84 -4.06 -12.10 12.31
N ALA A 85 -3.08 -11.71 11.50
CA ALA A 85 -1.67 -11.72 11.88
C ALA A 85 -1.29 -10.69 12.97
N GLY A 86 -2.18 -9.76 13.35
CA GLY A 86 -1.94 -8.81 14.44
C GLY A 86 -1.41 -7.42 14.03
N LYS A 87 -1.39 -7.09 12.73
CA LYS A 87 -0.96 -5.78 12.19
C LYS A 87 -1.56 -4.58 12.93
N SER A 88 -2.89 -4.47 12.94
CA SER A 88 -3.59 -3.33 13.57
C SER A 88 -3.39 -3.30 15.08
N THR A 89 -3.22 -4.46 15.74
CA THR A 89 -2.91 -4.52 17.17
C THR A 89 -1.54 -3.93 17.47
N ILE A 90 -0.50 -4.33 16.73
CA ILE A 90 0.87 -3.82 16.92
C ILE A 90 0.91 -2.31 16.61
N ALA A 91 0.32 -1.89 15.49
CA ALA A 91 0.29 -0.50 15.08
C ALA A 91 -0.46 0.39 16.09
N ASN A 92 -1.60 -0.03 16.62
CA ASN A 92 -2.32 0.69 17.69
C ASN A 92 -1.50 0.76 18.99
N THR A 93 -0.82 -0.32 19.37
CA THR A 93 0.05 -0.33 20.56
C THR A 93 1.25 0.60 20.39
N LEU A 94 1.85 0.63 19.20
CA LEU A 94 2.92 1.55 18.85
C LEU A 94 2.45 3.00 18.82
N GLU A 95 1.29 3.28 18.22
CA GLU A 95 0.69 4.62 18.17
C GLU A 95 0.49 5.19 19.58
N LYS A 96 -0.04 4.40 20.52
CA LYS A 96 -0.19 4.80 21.93
C LYS A 96 1.15 5.20 22.56
N ARG A 97 2.22 4.46 22.27
CA ARG A 97 3.57 4.77 22.80
C ARG A 97 4.16 6.03 22.18
N LEU A 98 4.08 6.15 20.87
CA LEU A 98 4.53 7.34 20.14
C LEU A 98 3.77 8.59 20.61
N HIS A 99 2.46 8.48 20.80
CA HIS A 99 1.64 9.55 21.34
C HIS A 99 2.06 9.96 22.76
N ALA A 100 2.32 8.98 23.64
CA ALA A 100 2.83 9.25 24.99
C ALA A 100 4.22 9.92 24.99
N MET A 101 5.00 9.74 23.91
CA MET A 101 6.29 10.41 23.67
C MET A 101 6.15 11.79 23.01
N GLY A 102 4.92 12.29 22.82
CA GLY A 102 4.67 13.58 22.16
C GLY A 102 4.85 13.55 20.64
N ARG A 103 4.95 12.37 20.02
CA ARG A 103 5.11 12.24 18.57
C ARG A 103 3.78 12.39 17.85
N HIS A 104 3.81 13.08 16.72
CA HIS A 104 2.64 13.28 15.86
C HIS A 104 2.50 12.12 14.89
N THR A 105 1.41 11.37 15.05
CA THR A 105 1.14 10.14 14.32
C THR A 105 -0.23 10.15 13.66
N TYR A 106 -0.42 9.27 12.68
CA TYR A 106 -1.73 8.96 12.13
C TYR A 106 -1.80 7.51 11.65
N MET A 107 -2.94 6.85 11.87
CA MET A 107 -3.15 5.45 11.51
C MET A 107 -4.16 5.30 10.37
N LEU A 108 -3.73 4.66 9.28
CA LEU A 108 -4.55 4.28 8.13
C LEU A 108 -4.81 2.77 8.19
N ASP A 109 -6.00 2.40 8.67
CA ASP A 109 -6.45 1.02 8.75
C ASP A 109 -7.43 0.66 7.63
N GLY A 110 -7.32 -0.57 7.13
CA GLY A 110 -8.15 -1.08 6.03
C GLY A 110 -9.64 -1.09 6.30
N ASP A 111 -10.08 -1.27 7.55
CA ASP A 111 -11.50 -1.17 7.88
C ASP A 111 -11.98 0.29 7.79
N ASN A 112 -11.24 1.21 8.40
CA ASN A 112 -11.61 2.63 8.48
C ASN A 112 -11.65 3.29 7.09
N ILE A 113 -10.65 3.02 6.26
CA ILE A 113 -10.55 3.60 4.92
C ILE A 113 -11.67 3.10 3.99
N ARG A 114 -12.12 1.85 4.16
CA ARG A 114 -13.23 1.27 3.38
C ARG A 114 -14.60 1.81 3.77
N HIS A 115 -14.74 2.47 4.93
CA HIS A 115 -15.97 3.19 5.27
C HIS A 115 -16.07 4.58 4.62
N GLY A 116 -14.95 5.14 4.13
CA GLY A 116 -14.87 6.50 3.60
C GLY A 116 -14.24 6.56 2.22
N LEU A 117 -12.92 6.82 2.18
CA LEU A 117 -12.15 7.09 0.96
C LEU A 117 -12.25 5.97 -0.10
N ASN A 118 -12.36 4.71 0.34
CA ASN A 118 -12.38 3.54 -0.54
C ASN A 118 -13.70 2.76 -0.47
N LYS A 119 -14.82 3.43 -0.12
CA LYS A 119 -16.14 2.79 0.00
C LYS A 119 -16.70 2.25 -1.32
N ASP A 120 -16.20 2.75 -2.44
CA ASP A 120 -16.55 2.34 -3.81
C ASP A 120 -15.80 1.08 -4.27
N LEU A 121 -14.76 0.65 -3.55
CA LEU A 121 -13.90 -0.46 -3.94
C LEU A 121 -14.33 -1.79 -3.31
N GLY A 122 -14.51 -2.80 -4.15
CA GLY A 122 -14.77 -4.17 -3.73
C GLY A 122 -13.52 -4.93 -3.26
N PHE A 123 -13.50 -6.23 -3.54
CA PHE A 123 -12.43 -7.16 -3.16
C PHE A 123 -11.81 -7.90 -4.35
N THR A 124 -12.10 -7.46 -5.58
CA THR A 124 -11.40 -7.95 -6.78
C THR A 124 -9.93 -7.55 -6.77
N ASP A 125 -9.09 -8.19 -7.58
CA ASP A 125 -7.66 -7.84 -7.64
C ASP A 125 -7.45 -6.40 -8.11
N VAL A 126 -8.25 -5.91 -9.07
CA VAL A 126 -8.19 -4.52 -9.52
C VAL A 126 -8.57 -3.54 -8.40
N ASP A 127 -9.63 -3.85 -7.64
CA ASP A 127 -10.03 -3.03 -6.49
C ASP A 127 -8.98 -3.01 -5.39
N ARG A 128 -8.23 -4.11 -5.20
CA ARG A 128 -7.13 -4.18 -4.23
C ARG A 128 -5.98 -3.30 -4.64
N VAL A 129 -5.58 -3.35 -5.90
CA VAL A 129 -4.51 -2.49 -6.45
C VAL A 129 -4.88 -1.02 -6.28
N GLU A 130 -6.10 -0.63 -6.66
CA GLU A 130 -6.57 0.75 -6.51
C GLU A 130 -6.70 1.17 -5.04
N ASN A 131 -7.15 0.26 -4.17
CA ASN A 131 -7.23 0.50 -2.73
C ASN A 131 -5.85 0.80 -2.15
N ILE A 132 -4.82 0.00 -2.49
CA ILE A 132 -3.45 0.24 -2.04
C ILE A 132 -2.89 1.54 -2.62
N ARG A 133 -3.15 1.84 -3.90
CA ARG A 133 -2.71 3.09 -4.53
C ARG A 133 -3.30 4.33 -3.82
N ARG A 134 -4.61 4.35 -3.54
CA ARG A 134 -5.24 5.46 -2.82
C ARG A 134 -4.69 5.64 -1.41
N VAL A 135 -4.44 4.53 -0.71
CA VAL A 135 -3.87 4.54 0.65
C VAL A 135 -2.43 5.06 0.63
N ALA A 136 -1.63 4.64 -0.34
CA ALA A 136 -0.23 5.07 -0.45
C ALA A 136 -0.11 6.57 -0.75
N GLU A 137 -0.92 7.09 -1.68
CA GLU A 137 -1.00 8.53 -1.97
C GLU A 137 -1.49 9.33 -0.75
N THR A 138 -2.46 8.80 0.00
CA THR A 138 -2.95 9.42 1.23
C THR A 138 -1.87 9.45 2.32
N ALA A 139 -1.14 8.34 2.50
CA ALA A 139 -0.02 8.25 3.42
C ALA A 139 1.09 9.25 3.04
N LYS A 140 1.36 9.43 1.74
CA LYS A 140 2.30 10.43 1.23
C LYS A 140 1.93 11.85 1.66
N LEU A 141 0.64 12.23 1.59
CA LEU A 141 0.19 13.55 2.06
C LEU A 141 0.43 13.75 3.56
N PHE A 142 0.25 12.71 4.37
CA PHE A 142 0.53 12.79 5.81
C PHE A 142 2.03 12.85 6.11
N VAL A 143 2.86 12.11 5.37
CA VAL A 143 4.33 12.20 5.46
C VAL A 143 4.80 13.60 5.07
N ASP A 144 4.27 14.17 3.98
CA ASP A 144 4.51 15.57 3.58
C ASP A 144 4.10 16.57 4.68
N ALA A 145 3.04 16.28 5.43
CA ALA A 145 2.62 17.07 6.58
C ALA A 145 3.51 16.90 7.84
N GLY A 146 4.59 16.12 7.76
CA GLY A 146 5.55 15.92 8.84
C GLY A 146 5.16 14.81 9.83
N LEU A 147 4.23 13.92 9.50
CA LEU A 147 3.71 12.89 10.40
C LEU A 147 4.45 11.54 10.29
N ILE A 148 4.40 10.75 11.37
CA ILE A 148 4.72 9.32 11.36
C ILE A 148 3.42 8.57 11.07
N VAL A 149 3.31 7.97 9.90
CA VAL A 149 2.09 7.34 9.42
C VAL A 149 2.19 5.83 9.60
N MET A 150 1.18 5.21 10.18
CA MET A 150 1.08 3.75 10.27
C MET A 150 0.01 3.26 9.30
N VAL A 151 0.36 2.34 8.41
CA VAL A 151 -0.55 1.76 7.42
C VAL A 151 -0.71 0.29 7.73
N SER A 152 -1.93 -0.16 8.04
CA SER A 152 -2.24 -1.56 8.34
C SER A 152 -3.17 -2.17 7.30
N PHE A 153 -2.56 -2.76 6.27
CA PHE A 153 -3.27 -3.42 5.17
C PHE A 153 -2.66 -4.79 4.89
N ILE A 154 -3.46 -5.71 4.33
CA ILE A 154 -2.89 -7.01 3.91
C ILE A 154 -1.81 -6.78 2.84
N SER A 155 -2.10 -5.92 1.84
CA SER A 155 -1.22 -5.58 0.72
C SER A 155 -0.52 -6.83 0.14
N PRO A 156 -1.29 -7.81 -0.38
CA PRO A 156 -0.81 -9.17 -0.60
C PRO A 156 0.26 -9.28 -1.68
N PHE A 157 0.28 -8.38 -2.67
CA PHE A 157 1.18 -8.48 -3.81
C PHE A 157 2.43 -7.60 -3.63
N ARG A 158 3.61 -8.14 -3.95
CA ARG A 158 4.88 -7.41 -3.89
C ARG A 158 4.87 -6.18 -4.80
N SER A 159 4.23 -6.29 -5.97
CA SER A 159 4.11 -5.20 -6.94
C SER A 159 3.40 -3.97 -6.36
N GLU A 160 2.32 -4.17 -5.59
CA GLU A 160 1.58 -3.10 -4.93
C GLU A 160 2.43 -2.41 -3.85
N ARG A 161 3.15 -3.20 -3.04
CA ARG A 161 4.02 -2.66 -1.99
C ARG A 161 5.22 -1.91 -2.57
N ARG A 162 5.77 -2.38 -3.70
CA ARG A 162 6.80 -1.66 -4.45
C ARG A 162 6.28 -0.34 -5.00
N MET A 163 5.11 -0.34 -5.63
CA MET A 163 4.47 0.90 -6.10
C MET A 163 4.25 1.89 -4.96
N ALA A 164 3.78 1.42 -3.80
CA ALA A 164 3.64 2.28 -2.63
C ALA A 164 4.99 2.84 -2.16
N ARG A 165 6.03 2.00 -2.07
CA ARG A 165 7.40 2.40 -1.69
C ARG A 165 7.98 3.47 -2.60
N ASP A 166 7.79 3.35 -3.91
CA ASP A 166 8.30 4.27 -4.93
C ASP A 166 7.70 5.70 -4.82
N LEU A 167 6.67 5.91 -3.98
CA LEU A 167 6.07 7.23 -3.74
C LEU A 167 6.80 8.08 -2.68
N PHE A 168 7.70 7.48 -1.90
CA PHE A 168 8.35 8.08 -0.74
C PHE A 168 9.85 8.28 -0.98
N ASP A 169 10.47 9.21 -0.23
CA ASP A 169 11.90 9.43 -0.32
C ASP A 169 12.68 8.30 0.38
N ASP A 170 13.97 8.19 0.05
CA ASP A 170 14.84 7.15 0.61
C ASP A 170 14.82 7.14 2.14
N GLY A 171 14.45 5.98 2.69
CA GLY A 171 14.36 5.76 4.14
C GLY A 171 13.08 6.26 4.81
N GLU A 172 12.13 6.85 4.08
CA GLU A 172 10.80 7.20 4.61
C GLU A 172 9.84 6.00 4.63
N PHE A 173 9.98 5.05 3.70
CA PHE A 173 9.16 3.84 3.67
C PHE A 173 9.82 2.70 4.47
N ILE A 174 9.12 2.24 5.52
CA ILE A 174 9.57 1.17 6.41
C ILE A 174 8.53 0.05 6.35
N GLU A 175 8.83 -1.01 5.59
CA GLU A 175 7.99 -2.19 5.48
C GLU A 175 8.18 -3.09 6.71
N VAL A 176 7.07 -3.32 7.42
CA VAL A 176 7.00 -4.21 8.57
C VAL A 176 6.23 -5.46 8.17
N PHE A 177 6.96 -6.55 7.93
CA PHE A 177 6.37 -7.84 7.63
C PHE A 177 5.94 -8.55 8.91
N VAL A 178 4.64 -8.69 9.09
CA VAL A 178 4.01 -9.43 10.18
C VAL A 178 3.82 -10.89 9.74
N ASP A 179 4.88 -11.67 9.91
CA ASP A 179 5.01 -13.06 9.44
C ASP A 179 4.45 -14.03 10.48
N THR A 180 3.12 -14.08 10.58
CA THR A 180 2.44 -15.01 11.48
C THR A 180 1.90 -16.18 10.67
N PRO A 181 2.16 -17.44 11.08
CA PRO A 181 1.65 -18.62 10.39
C PRO A 181 0.13 -18.57 10.18
N ILE A 182 -0.34 -19.09 9.04
CA ILE A 182 -1.76 -19.02 8.69
C ILE A 182 -2.62 -19.78 9.69
N GLU A 183 -2.11 -20.88 10.26
CA GLU A 183 -2.80 -21.69 11.26
C GLU A 183 -3.07 -20.89 12.53
N VAL A 184 -2.13 -20.03 12.93
CA VAL A 184 -2.28 -19.12 14.07
C VAL A 184 -3.29 -18.01 13.72
N CYS A 185 -3.25 -17.50 12.49
CA CYS A 185 -4.20 -16.50 12.02
C CYS A 185 -5.65 -17.04 11.97
N GLU A 186 -5.82 -18.27 11.47
CA GLU A 186 -7.08 -19.02 11.42
C GLU A 186 -7.61 -19.34 12.83
N ALA A 187 -6.72 -19.71 13.76
CA ALA A 187 -7.12 -19.97 15.14
C ALA A 187 -7.62 -18.70 15.85
N ARG A 188 -7.04 -17.53 15.55
CA ARG A 188 -7.44 -16.25 16.15
C ARG A 188 -8.77 -15.74 15.61
N ASP A 189 -8.97 -15.81 14.29
CA ASP A 189 -10.13 -15.35 13.51
C ASP A 189 -11.10 -14.36 14.19
N PRO A 190 -10.63 -13.18 14.65
CA PRO A 190 -11.41 -12.29 15.51
C PRO A 190 -12.66 -11.72 14.82
N LYS A 191 -12.65 -11.71 13.49
CA LYS A 191 -13.74 -11.22 12.64
C LYS A 191 -14.58 -12.34 12.02
N GLY A 192 -14.26 -13.61 12.30
CA GLY A 192 -14.93 -14.76 11.70
C GLY A 192 -14.75 -14.87 10.18
N LEU A 193 -13.71 -14.25 9.62
CA LEU A 193 -13.47 -14.16 8.18
C LEU A 193 -12.89 -15.48 7.64
N TYR A 194 -11.97 -16.11 8.37
CA TYR A 194 -11.43 -17.41 7.96
C TYR A 194 -12.50 -18.49 7.97
N ARG A 195 -13.35 -18.53 8.99
CA ARG A 195 -14.50 -19.46 9.04
C ARG A 195 -15.43 -19.27 7.84
N LYS A 196 -15.74 -18.02 7.48
CA LYS A 196 -16.60 -17.69 6.32
C LYS A 196 -15.92 -18.07 5.00
N ALA A 197 -14.62 -17.81 4.85
CA ALA A 197 -13.86 -18.19 3.66
C ALA A 197 -13.81 -19.72 3.48
N ARG A 198 -13.50 -20.47 4.54
CA ARG A 198 -13.52 -21.95 4.53
C ARG A 198 -14.90 -22.53 4.21
N ALA A 199 -15.97 -21.82 4.58
CA ALA A 199 -17.35 -22.19 4.24
C ALA A 199 -17.79 -21.75 2.82
N GLY A 200 -16.90 -21.13 2.02
CA GLY A 200 -17.21 -20.64 0.68
C GLY A 200 -18.09 -19.38 0.64
N LEU A 201 -18.30 -18.72 1.79
CA LEU A 201 -19.13 -17.50 1.89
C LEU A 201 -18.36 -16.22 1.53
N ILE A 202 -17.04 -16.29 1.49
CA ILE A 202 -16.15 -15.21 1.04
C ILE A 202 -15.21 -15.81 0.01
N THR A 203 -15.16 -15.21 -1.17
CA THR A 203 -14.25 -15.59 -2.25
C THR A 203 -13.06 -14.63 -2.32
N ASN A 204 -11.97 -15.08 -2.96
CA ASN A 204 -10.70 -14.38 -3.12
C ASN A 204 -10.03 -14.02 -1.79
N PHE A 205 -10.26 -14.77 -0.72
CA PHE A 205 -9.67 -14.51 0.58
C PHE A 205 -8.17 -14.83 0.63
N THR A 206 -7.37 -13.82 0.99
CA THR A 206 -5.91 -13.93 1.04
C THR A 206 -5.45 -15.03 2.01
N GLY A 207 -4.62 -15.94 1.51
CA GLY A 207 -4.10 -17.10 2.24
C GLY A 207 -4.94 -18.37 2.10
N ILE A 208 -6.16 -18.29 1.56
CA ILE A 208 -7.03 -19.46 1.34
C ILE A 208 -7.16 -19.74 -0.16
N ASP A 209 -7.83 -18.86 -0.89
CA ASP A 209 -8.11 -18.96 -2.34
C ASP A 209 -7.51 -17.79 -3.14
N SER A 210 -6.79 -16.88 -2.48
CA SER A 210 -5.96 -15.82 -3.08
C SER A 210 -4.54 -15.86 -2.50
N LEU A 211 -3.54 -15.59 -3.34
CA LEU A 211 -2.13 -15.59 -2.92
C LEU A 211 -1.80 -14.44 -1.96
N TYR A 212 -0.84 -14.71 -1.08
CA TYR A 212 -0.08 -13.70 -0.33
C TYR A 212 1.39 -13.87 -0.73
N GLU A 213 2.04 -12.81 -1.17
CA GLU A 213 3.45 -12.82 -1.55
C GLU A 213 4.28 -12.18 -0.43
N PRO A 214 4.98 -12.97 0.42
CA PRO A 214 5.78 -12.44 1.51
C PRO A 214 6.84 -11.45 0.98
N PRO A 215 7.12 -10.34 1.68
CA PRO A 215 8.21 -9.44 1.30
C PRO A 215 9.56 -10.17 1.26
N GLU A 216 10.39 -9.87 0.26
CA GLU A 216 11.74 -10.44 0.15
C GLU A 216 12.76 -9.67 1.01
N ALA A 217 12.55 -8.36 1.18
CA ALA A 217 13.49 -7.45 1.84
C ALA A 217 12.74 -6.39 2.66
N ALA A 218 11.87 -6.82 3.58
CA ALA A 218 11.24 -5.89 4.52
C ALA A 218 12.27 -5.30 5.49
N GLU A 219 12.12 -4.03 5.85
CA GLU A 219 12.97 -3.36 6.84
C GLU A 219 12.88 -4.01 8.22
N LEU A 220 11.72 -4.55 8.57
CA LEU A 220 11.50 -5.29 9.81
C LEU A 220 10.62 -6.52 9.54
N LYS A 221 11.02 -7.65 10.10
CA LYS A 221 10.20 -8.87 10.15
C LYS A 221 9.85 -9.18 11.60
N ILE A 222 8.58 -9.41 11.88
CA ILE A 222 8.08 -9.74 13.22
C ILE A 222 7.14 -10.94 13.16
N ASP A 223 7.28 -11.85 14.12
CA ASP A 223 6.36 -12.97 14.32
C ASP A 223 5.51 -12.70 15.56
N THR A 224 4.19 -12.76 15.40
CA THR A 224 3.25 -12.51 16.50
C THR A 224 2.84 -13.76 17.26
N SER A 225 3.34 -14.93 16.87
CA SER A 225 3.11 -16.20 17.57
C SER A 225 4.02 -16.36 18.79
N GLU A 226 5.17 -15.68 18.82
CA GLU A 226 6.20 -15.86 19.84
C GLU A 226 6.28 -14.70 20.86
N ALA A 227 5.61 -13.58 20.59
CA ALA A 227 5.76 -12.35 21.38
C ALA A 227 4.45 -11.58 21.56
N THR A 228 4.38 -10.79 22.63
CA THR A 228 3.23 -9.90 22.88
C THR A 228 3.25 -8.68 21.96
N ALA A 229 2.08 -8.06 21.77
CA ALA A 229 1.98 -6.83 20.98
C ALA A 229 2.85 -5.70 21.56
N GLU A 230 3.00 -5.63 22.89
CA GLU A 230 3.86 -4.66 23.58
C GLU A 230 5.34 -4.88 23.28
N ALA A 231 5.80 -6.12 23.24
CA ALA A 231 7.19 -6.44 22.93
C ALA A 231 7.50 -6.13 21.47
N LEU A 232 6.58 -6.48 20.55
CA LEU A 232 6.74 -6.21 19.13
C LEU A 232 6.65 -4.72 18.81
N ALA A 233 5.78 -3.98 19.47
CA ALA A 233 5.75 -2.52 19.36
C ALA A 233 7.06 -1.88 19.86
N GLU A 234 7.71 -2.43 20.91
CA GLU A 234 9.04 -1.97 21.31
C GLU A 234 10.10 -2.27 20.26
N ALA A 235 10.03 -3.42 19.60
CA ALA A 235 10.95 -3.76 18.51
C ALA A 235 10.83 -2.77 17.35
N VAL A 236 9.61 -2.40 16.95
CA VAL A 236 9.39 -1.36 15.93
C VAL A 236 9.90 0.00 16.42
N LEU A 237 9.63 0.38 17.67
CA LEU A 237 10.12 1.64 18.24
C LEU A 237 11.65 1.70 18.28
N LYS A 238 12.32 0.60 18.61
CA LYS A 238 13.79 0.49 18.59
C LYS A 238 14.33 0.69 17.18
N GLU A 239 13.66 0.13 16.18
CA GLU A 239 14.03 0.34 14.77
C GLU A 239 13.84 1.80 14.34
N LEU A 240 12.77 2.47 14.77
CA LEU A 240 12.57 3.91 14.54
C LEU A 240 13.68 4.77 15.16
N ARG A 241 14.09 4.46 16.41
CA ARG A 241 15.22 5.14 17.08
C ARG A 241 16.53 4.92 16.32
N ARG A 242 16.80 3.69 15.87
CA ARG A 242 17.99 3.36 15.07
C ARG A 242 18.07 4.15 13.77
N ARG A 243 16.91 4.48 13.19
CA ARG A 243 16.77 5.29 11.98
C ARG A 243 16.72 6.80 12.24
N HIS A 244 16.83 7.22 13.50
CA HIS A 244 16.68 8.62 13.93
C HIS A 244 15.35 9.25 13.50
N VAL A 245 14.28 8.45 13.54
CA VAL A 245 12.91 8.96 13.30
C VAL A 245 12.35 9.63 14.55
N VAL A 246 12.63 9.03 15.71
CA VAL A 246 12.18 9.45 17.06
C VAL A 246 13.31 9.39 18.07
#